data_AF-A0A3B0V2P1-F1
#
_entry.id   AF-A0A3B0V2P1-F1
#
_cell.length_a   1.000
_cell.length_b   1.000
_cell.length_c   1.000
_cell.angle_alpha   90.00
_cell.angle_beta   90.00
_cell.angle_gamma   90.00
#
_symmetry.space_group_name_H-M   'P 1'
#
loop_
_entity.id
_entity.type
_entity.pdbx_description
1 polymer ?
#
loop_
_entity_poly.entity_id
_entity_poly.type
_entity_poly.pdbx_seq_one_letter_code
_entity_poly.pdbx_strand_id
1 'polypeptide(L)' 'KITNLEMETSAIYGLSKLLGHNACSMNAIIANRANGNFSEDPKKAVEKLIIYTLNKLAS' A
#
# COMPACT_ATOMS: atom_id res chain seq x y z
N LYS A 1 -0.47 -15.60 -3.20
CA LYS A 1 0.50 -15.31 -2.11
C LYS A 1 0.01 -14.06 -1.39
N ILE A 2 -0.20 -14.09 -0.08
CA ILE A 2 -0.59 -12.91 0.71
C ILE A 2 0.69 -12.18 1.15
N THR A 3 0.76 -10.87 0.94
CA THR A 3 1.96 -10.06 1.20
C THR A 3 1.77 -9.02 2.31
N ASN A 4 0.52 -8.64 2.61
CA ASN A 4 0.17 -7.64 3.61
C ASN A 4 -1.29 -7.83 4.08
N LEU A 5 -1.65 -7.08 5.13
CA LEU A 5 -3.00 -7.02 5.70
C LEU A 5 -3.39 -5.55 5.89
N GLU A 6 -4.40 -5.10 5.14
CA GLU A 6 -5.00 -3.76 5.14
C GLU A 6 -6.52 -3.90 4.86
N MET A 7 -7.29 -2.80 4.81
CA MET A 7 -8.75 -2.85 4.85
C MET A 7 -9.44 -2.24 3.61
N GLU A 8 -8.70 -1.58 2.72
CA GLU A 8 -9.26 -0.70 1.68
C GLU A 8 -9.14 -1.28 0.27
N THR A 9 -8.05 -1.99 -0.03
CA THR A 9 -7.64 -2.34 -1.40
C THR A 9 -8.67 -3.21 -2.11
N SER A 10 -9.29 -4.15 -1.41
CA SER A 10 -10.29 -5.04 -2.00
C SER A 10 -11.51 -4.28 -2.53
N ALA A 11 -12.03 -3.32 -1.76
CA ALA A 11 -13.16 -2.49 -2.16
C ALA A 11 -12.79 -1.55 -3.31
N ILE A 12 -11.62 -0.91 -3.24
CA ILE A 12 -11.12 -0.02 -4.30
C ILE A 12 -11.01 -0.79 -5.61
N TYR A 13 -10.34 -1.95 -5.62
CA TYR A 13 -10.18 -2.75 -6.84
C TYR A 13 -11.51 -3.28 -7.38
N GLY A 14 -12.42 -3.70 -6.51
CA GLY A 14 -13.76 -4.13 -6.91
C GLY A 14 -14.52 -3.01 -7.64
N LEU A 15 -14.53 -1.81 -7.06
CA LEU A 15 -15.19 -0.64 -7.65
C LEU A 15 -14.50 -0.16 -8.93
N SER A 16 -13.17 -0.08 -8.95
CA SER A 16 -12.43 0.33 -10.14
C SER A 16 -12.68 -0.63 -11.30
N LYS A 17 -12.69 -1.94 -11.06
CA LYS A 17 -13.03 -2.93 -12.08
C LYS A 17 -14.46 -2.78 -12.58
N LEU A 18 -15.42 -2.55 -11.68
CA LEU A 18 -16.83 -2.35 -12.04
C LEU A 18 -17.02 -1.11 -12.93
N LEU A 19 -16.26 -0.05 -12.67
CA LEU A 19 -16.38 1.24 -13.36
C LEU A 19 -15.45 1.37 -14.59
N GLY A 20 -14.69 0.33 -14.94
CA GLY A 20 -13.76 0.36 -16.09
C GLY A 20 -12.50 1.18 -15.85
N HIS A 21 -12.10 1.37 -14.58
CA HIS A 21 -10.89 2.08 -14.19
C HIS A 21 -9.75 1.13 -13.83
N ASN A 22 -8.53 1.54 -14.16
CA ASN A 22 -7.31 0.92 -13.63
C ASN A 22 -7.02 1.49 -12.24
N ALA A 23 -6.72 0.61 -11.28
CA ALA A 23 -6.32 1.01 -9.93
C ALA A 23 -5.13 0.20 -9.46
N CYS A 24 -4.35 0.82 -8.58
CA CYS A 24 -3.19 0.23 -7.91
C CYS A 24 -3.19 0.68 -6.44
N SER A 25 -2.75 -0.20 -5.55
CA SER A 25 -2.60 0.06 -4.11
C SER A 25 -1.14 -0.15 -3.71
N MET A 26 -0.58 0.84 -3.03
CA MET A 26 0.81 0.84 -2.57
C MET A 26 0.82 0.96 -1.05
N ASN A 27 1.52 0.03 -0.38
CA ASN A 27 1.43 -0.13 1.07
C ASN A 27 2.82 -0.09 1.72
N ALA A 28 2.96 0.69 2.78
CA ALA A 28 4.15 0.69 3.63
C ALA A 28 3.93 -0.29 4.77
N ILE A 29 4.78 -1.31 4.87
CA ILE A 29 4.70 -2.29 5.98
C ILE A 29 5.32 -1.67 7.22
N ILE A 30 4.48 -1.25 8.16
CA ILE A 30 4.91 -0.66 9.44
C ILE A 30 4.95 -1.67 10.59
N ALA A 31 4.32 -2.84 10.41
CA ALA A 31 4.25 -3.89 11.42
C ALA A 31 4.16 -5.27 10.77
N ASN A 32 5.01 -6.18 11.22
CA ASN A 32 4.86 -7.61 11.00
C ASN A 32 4.27 -8.23 12.27
N ARG A 33 2.94 -8.30 12.31
CA ARG A 33 2.18 -8.80 13.47
C ARG A 33 2.43 -10.27 13.75
N ALA A 34 2.66 -11.09 12.72
CA ALA A 34 2.94 -12.52 12.90
C ALA A 34 4.22 -12.76 13.70
N ASN A 35 5.23 -11.89 13.53
CA ASN A 35 6.50 -11.98 14.23
C ASN A 35 6.61 -11.02 15.43
N GLY A 36 5.60 -10.17 15.68
CA GLY A 36 5.65 -9.14 16.73
C GLY A 36 6.63 -8.00 16.45
N ASN A 37 7.11 -7.84 15.21
CA ASN A 37 8.11 -6.84 14.85
C ASN A 37 7.43 -5.57 14.33
N PHE A 38 7.83 -4.42 14.85
CA PHE A 38 7.32 -3.12 14.45
C PHE A 38 8.44 -2.28 13.85
N SER A 39 8.10 -1.44 12.87
CA SER A 39 9.07 -0.49 12.31
C SER A 39 9.48 0.51 13.39
N GLU A 40 10.78 0.71 13.56
CA GLU A 40 11.33 1.74 14.46
C GLU A 40 11.02 3.16 13.95
N ASP A 41 10.93 3.32 12.63
CA ASP A 41 10.62 4.60 11.98
C ASP A 41 9.56 4.41 10.88
N PRO A 42 8.27 4.26 11.26
CA PRO A 42 7.19 4.08 10.30
C PRO A 42 6.97 5.32 9.44
N LYS A 43 7.29 6.52 9.94
CA LYS A 43 7.12 7.78 9.21
C LYS A 43 8.04 7.83 8.00
N LYS A 44 9.32 7.47 8.16
CA LYS A 44 10.28 7.41 7.06
C LYS A 44 9.92 6.38 6.00
N ALA A 45 9.35 5.24 6.40
CA ALA A 45 8.86 4.24 5.45
C ALA A 45 7.70 4.78 4.60
N VAL A 46 6.76 5.49 5.22
CA VAL A 46 5.64 6.15 4.53
C VAL A 46 6.15 7.28 3.61
N GLU A 47 7.07 8.12 4.06
CA GLU A 47 7.65 9.20 3.26
C GLU A 47 8.33 8.68 1.98
N LYS A 48 9.14 7.62 2.10
CA LYS A 48 9.75 6.95 0.94
C LYS A 48 8.70 6.42 -0.03
N LEU A 49 7.60 5.85 0.49
CA LEU A 49 6.52 5.34 -0.34
C LEU A 49 5.80 6.45 -1.08
N ILE A 50 5.56 7.61 -0.44
CA ILE A 50 4.93 8.78 -1.07
C ILE A 50 5.76 9.22 -2.27
N ILE A 51 7.07 9.45 -2.08
CA ILE A 51 7.97 9.87 -3.16
C ILE A 51 8.02 8.82 -4.27
N TYR A 52 8.13 7.54 -3.92
CA TYR A 52 8.11 6.46 -4.91
C TYR A 52 6.80 6.44 -5.73
N THR A 53 5.66 6.62 -5.06
CA THR A 53 4.33 6.67 -5.70
C THR A 53 4.23 7.82 -6.68
N LEU A 54 4.58 9.03 -6.25
CA LEU A 54 4.50 10.22 -7.09
C LEU A 54 5.39 10.09 -8.33
N ASN A 55 6.62 9.58 -8.15
CA ASN A 55 7.55 9.36 -9.26
C ASN A 55 7.02 8.33 -10.26
N LYS A 56 6.36 7.25 -9.79
CA LYS A 56 5.77 6.23 -10.67
C LYS A 56 4.48 6.66 -11.35
N LEU A 57 3.73 7.58 -10.73
CA LEU A 57 2.49 8.09 -11.30
C LEU A 57 2.76 9.11 -12.42
N ALA A 58 3.81 9.92 -12.28
CA ALA A 58 4.18 10.94 -13.25
C ALA A 58 5.06 10.45 -14.41
N SER A 59 5.53 9.20 -14.36
CA SER A 59 6.38 8.56 -15.39
C SER A 59 5.57 7.72 -16.36
#